data_AF-A0A968YGV1-F1
#
_entry.id   AF-A0A968YGV1-F1
#
_cell.length_a   1.000
_cell.length_b   1.000
_cell.length_c   1.000
_cell.angle_alpha   90.00
_cell.angle_beta   90.00
_cell.angle_gamma   90.00
#
_symmetry.space_group_name_H-M   'P 1'
#
loop_
_entity.id
_entity.type
_entity.pdbx_description
1 polymer ?
#
loop_
_entity_poly.entity_id
_entity_poly.type
_entity_poly.pdbx_seq_one_letter_code
_entity_poly.pdbx_strand_id
1 'polypeptide(L)'
;MTIQRQYHLPNCTLSLEGLSHSTSDAMLGASLDVLLRLECQFGDLQKPLTGGLDLLNSLIQATNQCTQSWMSGVPHRRLTQLNQDQSAVHLLPKEENGFQLTVPTTLLSDTNAAYEATEGLITVNLTTIQLFDLVEALDQLLVDQQTLPTLSLSVRPLSRSEAVSSQALQRSTPAVLGAASLAIAASAFYFLPVPKASPPPKDQPIPTSSPSPTPPGKTPPRTPTSPTTNPSPSSPSPPPSP
;
A
#
# COMPACT_ATOMS: atom_id res chain seq x y z
N MET A 1 26.02 -29.34 9.68
CA MET A 1 27.01 -28.59 10.50
C MET A 1 26.35 -27.31 10.97
N THR A 2 26.83 -26.66 12.04
CA THR A 2 26.33 -25.32 12.41
C THR A 2 26.97 -24.27 11.50
N ILE A 3 26.19 -23.29 11.06
CA ILE A 3 26.61 -22.19 10.20
C ILE A 3 26.04 -20.91 10.78
N GLN A 4 26.82 -19.84 10.66
CA GLN A 4 26.41 -18.50 11.04
C GLN A 4 26.41 -17.59 9.82
N ARG A 5 25.37 -16.77 9.69
CA ARG A 5 25.20 -15.73 8.67
C ARG A 5 25.01 -14.40 9.38
N GLN A 6 25.68 -13.35 8.92
CA GLN A 6 25.63 -12.04 9.56
C GLN A 6 25.39 -10.94 8.54
N TYR A 7 24.43 -10.08 8.83
CA TYR A 7 24.08 -8.89 8.06
C TYR A 7 24.42 -7.68 8.93
N HIS A 8 25.48 -6.97 8.55
CA HIS A 8 26.07 -5.91 9.37
C HIS A 8 25.92 -4.55 8.70
N LEU A 9 25.11 -3.70 9.31
CA LEU A 9 24.94 -2.30 8.98
C LEU A 9 25.44 -1.40 10.14
N PRO A 10 25.67 -0.11 9.90
CA PRO A 10 26.30 0.77 10.89
C PRO A 10 25.58 0.80 12.25
N ASN A 11 24.25 0.70 12.29
CA ASN A 11 23.48 0.75 13.53
C ASN A 11 22.61 -0.50 13.77
N CYS A 12 22.68 -1.50 12.91
CA CYS A 12 21.95 -2.76 13.05
C CYS A 12 22.82 -3.94 12.63
N THR A 13 22.88 -4.97 13.46
CA THR A 13 23.52 -6.23 13.11
C THR A 13 22.53 -7.38 13.36
N LEU A 14 22.23 -8.13 12.31
CA LEU A 14 21.46 -9.37 12.40
C LEU A 14 22.41 -10.57 12.25
N SER A 15 22.43 -11.43 13.26
CA SER A 15 23.19 -12.68 13.24
C SER A 15 22.24 -13.86 13.31
N LEU A 16 22.36 -14.79 12.36
CA LEU A 16 21.54 -16.00 12.29
C LEU A 16 22.48 -17.19 12.42
N GLU A 17 22.23 -18.02 13.42
CA GLU A 17 22.91 -19.30 13.60
C GLU A 17 21.93 -20.43 13.31
N GLY A 18 22.36 -21.41 12.53
CA GLY A 18 21.50 -22.49 12.09
C GLY A 18 22.23 -23.74 11.65
N LEU A 19 21.46 -24.69 11.15
CA LEU A 19 21.96 -25.95 10.61
C LEU A 19 21.89 -25.95 9.08
N SER A 20 22.93 -26.48 8.45
CA SER A 20 22.91 -26.93 7.06
C SER A 20 22.34 -28.33 6.94
N HIS A 21 21.43 -28.53 5.99
CA HIS A 21 20.97 -29.85 5.57
C HIS A 21 21.81 -30.42 4.41
N SER A 22 22.50 -29.56 3.64
CA SER A 22 23.30 -29.97 2.47
C SER A 22 24.77 -30.25 2.82
N THR A 23 25.25 -31.44 2.45
CA THR A 23 26.68 -31.82 2.46
C THR A 23 27.38 -31.57 1.11
N SER A 24 26.74 -30.84 0.19
CA SER A 24 27.16 -30.78 -1.21
C SER A 24 26.97 -29.41 -1.83
N ASP A 25 28.05 -28.64 -1.94
CA ASP A 25 28.76 -28.35 -3.18
C ASP A 25 29.80 -27.27 -2.85
N ALA A 26 31.09 -27.58 -2.92
CA ALA A 26 32.16 -26.68 -2.48
C ALA A 26 32.19 -25.34 -3.27
N MET A 27 31.42 -25.26 -4.37
CA MET A 27 31.29 -24.09 -5.21
C MET A 27 30.20 -23.10 -4.79
N LEU A 28 29.11 -23.54 -4.13
CA LEU A 28 28.00 -22.66 -3.72
C LEU A 28 28.03 -22.30 -2.23
N GLY A 29 28.84 -22.97 -1.41
CA GLY A 29 28.84 -22.73 0.03
C GLY A 29 27.63 -23.37 0.73
N ALA A 30 27.72 -23.55 2.04
CA ALA A 30 26.70 -24.27 2.79
C ALA A 30 25.47 -23.37 3.08
N SER A 31 24.27 -23.90 2.83
CA SER A 31 22.98 -23.24 3.09
C SER A 31 22.59 -23.34 4.55
N LEU A 32 21.95 -22.30 5.09
CA LEU A 32 21.33 -22.31 6.42
C LEU A 32 19.84 -22.63 6.25
N ASP A 33 19.44 -23.86 6.56
CA ASP A 33 18.07 -24.34 6.31
C ASP A 33 17.18 -24.29 7.56
N VAL A 34 17.78 -24.45 8.75
CA VAL A 34 17.07 -24.43 10.04
C VAL A 34 17.69 -23.37 10.94
N LEU A 35 16.90 -22.39 11.37
CA LEU A 35 17.33 -21.37 12.32
C LEU A 35 17.33 -21.94 13.75
N LEU A 36 18.48 -21.90 14.41
CA LEU A 36 18.61 -22.23 15.82
C LEU A 36 18.53 -20.98 16.69
N ARG A 37 19.13 -19.88 16.22
CA ARG A 37 19.20 -18.63 16.94
C ARG A 37 19.22 -17.44 15.99
N LEU A 38 18.41 -16.43 16.33
CA LEU A 38 18.49 -15.08 15.81
C LEU A 38 19.04 -14.19 16.92
N GLU A 39 20.03 -13.36 16.60
CA GLU A 39 20.48 -12.25 17.43
C GLU A 39 20.34 -10.95 16.65
N CYS A 40 19.69 -9.96 17.25
CA CYS A 40 19.50 -8.64 16.67
C CYS A 40 20.07 -7.57 17.61
N GLN A 41 21.12 -6.88 17.14
CA GLN A 41 21.83 -5.85 17.87
C GLN A 41 21.55 -4.49 17.23
N PHE A 42 21.17 -3.50 18.04
CA PHE A 42 20.91 -2.13 17.59
C PHE A 42 21.84 -1.16 18.32
N GLY A 43 22.72 -0.45 17.60
CA GLY A 43 23.62 0.57 18.18
C GLY A 43 24.15 0.24 19.58
N ASP A 44 23.86 1.12 20.55
CA ASP A 44 24.32 1.05 21.94
C ASP A 44 23.48 0.13 22.87
N LEU A 45 22.64 -0.73 22.29
CA LEU A 45 21.85 -1.67 23.07
C LEU A 45 22.79 -2.58 23.89
N GLN A 46 22.63 -2.63 25.21
CA GLN A 46 23.57 -3.32 26.10
C GLN A 46 23.64 -4.84 25.84
N LYS A 47 22.57 -5.43 25.30
CA LYS A 47 22.50 -6.85 24.94
C LYS A 47 21.76 -7.04 23.62
N PRO A 48 22.11 -8.00 22.77
CA PRO A 48 21.30 -8.28 21.59
C PRO A 48 19.93 -8.84 22.00
N LEU A 49 18.92 -8.61 21.16
CA LEU A 49 17.65 -9.33 21.24
C LEU A 49 17.88 -10.73 20.65
N THR A 50 17.79 -11.75 21.50
CA THR A 50 18.02 -13.14 21.10
C THR A 50 16.71 -13.90 21.08
N GLY A 51 16.43 -14.61 19.99
CA GLY A 51 15.24 -15.45 19.84
C GLY A 51 15.35 -16.47 18.71
N GLY A 52 14.21 -16.98 18.26
CA GLY A 52 14.13 -17.99 17.20
C GLY A 52 13.44 -17.50 15.93
N LEU A 53 12.91 -18.44 15.15
CA LEU A 53 12.20 -18.18 13.91
C LEU A 53 10.92 -17.34 14.13
N ASP A 54 10.24 -17.53 15.25
CA ASP A 54 9.03 -16.77 15.57
C ASP A 54 9.34 -15.30 15.80
N LEU A 55 10.45 -14.99 16.48
CA LEU A 55 10.95 -13.63 16.63
C LEU A 55 11.28 -13.02 15.27
N LEU A 56 11.99 -13.76 14.41
CA LEU A 56 12.34 -13.30 13.06
C LEU A 56 11.09 -12.96 12.23
N ASN A 57 10.13 -13.88 12.17
CA ASN A 57 8.89 -13.69 11.41
C ASN A 57 8.09 -12.49 11.93
N SER A 58 7.97 -12.38 13.26
CA SER A 58 7.24 -11.28 13.88
C SER A 58 7.94 -9.93 13.67
N LEU A 59 9.28 -9.90 13.74
CA LEU A 59 10.09 -8.71 13.46
C LEU A 59 9.96 -8.25 12.00
N ILE A 60 10.03 -9.18 11.04
CA ILE A 60 9.83 -8.87 9.62
C ILE A 60 8.43 -8.31 9.39
N GLN A 61 7.41 -8.92 10.00
CA GLN A 61 6.03 -8.47 9.87
C GLN A 61 5.82 -7.07 10.46
N ALA A 62 6.35 -6.81 11.66
CA ALA A 62 6.24 -5.51 12.33
C ALA A 62 6.96 -4.41 11.55
N THR A 63 8.17 -4.71 11.05
CA THR A 63 8.98 -3.78 10.27
C THR A 63 8.28 -3.40 8.96
N ASN A 64 7.74 -4.39 8.23
CA ASN A 64 6.98 -4.15 7.01
C ASN A 64 5.72 -3.29 7.25
N GLN A 65 4.97 -3.56 8.33
CA GLN A 65 3.77 -2.78 8.63
C GLN A 65 4.10 -1.34 9.02
N CYS A 66 5.14 -1.16 9.84
CA CYS A 66 5.57 0.16 10.29
C CYS A 66 6.06 1.01 9.10
N THR A 67 6.95 0.46 8.28
CA THR A 67 7.49 1.14 7.10
C THR A 67 6.41 1.47 6.08
N GLN A 68 5.49 0.54 5.79
CA GLN A 68 4.38 0.82 4.88
C GLN A 68 3.48 1.94 5.41
N SER A 69 3.15 1.96 6.70
CA SER A 69 2.34 3.03 7.28
C SER A 69 3.07 4.37 7.24
N TRP A 70 4.35 4.37 7.59
CA TRP A 70 5.15 5.58 7.66
C TRP A 70 5.45 6.18 6.27
N MET A 71 5.85 5.36 5.29
CA MET A 71 6.14 5.80 3.93
C MET A 71 4.88 6.16 3.12
N SER A 72 3.75 5.51 3.39
CA SER A 72 2.49 5.84 2.70
C SER A 72 1.80 7.09 3.27
N GLY A 73 2.17 7.54 4.47
CA GLY A 73 1.46 8.59 5.20
C GLY A 73 0.04 8.19 5.62
N VAL A 74 -0.32 6.91 5.48
CA VAL A 74 -1.63 6.38 5.82
C VAL A 74 -1.55 5.69 7.18
N PRO A 75 -2.36 6.11 8.17
CA PRO A 75 -2.41 5.44 9.45
C PRO A 75 -2.98 4.02 9.26
N HIS A 76 -2.17 3.01 9.55
CA HIS A 76 -2.59 1.63 9.39
C HIS A 76 -3.47 1.21 10.58
N ARG A 77 -4.79 1.05 10.38
CA ARG A 77 -5.74 0.59 11.42
C ARG A 77 -5.28 -0.70 12.11
N ARG A 78 -4.57 -1.55 11.37
CA ARG A 78 -3.98 -2.79 11.87
C ARG A 78 -2.92 -2.54 12.94
N LEU A 79 -2.08 -1.50 12.81
CA LEU A 79 -1.11 -1.13 13.86
C LEU A 79 -1.84 -0.75 15.15
N THR A 80 -3.00 -0.10 15.07
CA THR A 80 -3.81 0.25 16.24
C THR A 80 -4.49 -0.96 16.88
N GLN A 81 -4.89 -1.97 16.10
CA GLN A 81 -5.46 -3.22 16.61
C GLN A 81 -4.39 -4.17 17.17
N LEU A 82 -3.23 -4.24 16.53
CA LEU A 82 -2.11 -5.09 16.96
C LEU A 82 -1.53 -4.63 18.31
N ASN A 83 -1.61 -3.34 18.65
CA ASN A 83 -1.32 -2.85 20.01
C ASN A 83 -2.09 -3.60 21.12
N GLN A 84 -3.21 -4.27 20.81
CA GLN A 84 -3.94 -5.07 21.79
C GLN A 84 -3.43 -6.52 21.87
N ASP A 85 -2.72 -7.00 20.85
CA ASP A 85 -2.21 -8.36 20.77
C ASP A 85 -0.79 -8.45 21.32
N GLN A 86 -0.66 -8.67 22.62
CA GLN A 86 0.63 -8.76 23.33
C GLN A 86 1.48 -9.98 22.93
N SER A 87 0.99 -10.84 22.01
CA SER A 87 1.70 -12.05 21.59
C SER A 87 2.70 -11.84 20.45
N ALA A 88 2.67 -10.69 19.78
CA ALA A 88 3.51 -10.37 18.63
C ALA A 88 4.45 -9.18 18.88
N VAL A 89 5.50 -9.08 18.08
CA VAL A 89 6.38 -7.90 18.01
C VAL A 89 5.62 -6.73 17.40
N HIS A 90 5.74 -5.55 18.01
CA HIS A 90 5.14 -4.31 17.53
C HIS A 90 6.21 -3.26 17.26
N LEU A 91 6.01 -2.49 16.20
CA LEU A 91 6.90 -1.39 15.85
C LEU A 91 6.07 -0.16 15.48
N LEU A 92 6.19 0.89 16.30
CA LEU A 92 5.32 2.07 16.23
C LEU A 92 6.15 3.35 16.17
N PRO A 93 5.75 4.36 15.39
CA PRO A 93 6.34 5.69 15.47
C PRO A 93 6.10 6.32 16.86
N LYS A 94 7.12 6.99 17.41
CA LYS A 94 7.05 7.79 18.64
C LYS A 94 6.92 9.28 18.27
N GLU A 95 6.34 10.08 19.16
CA GLU A 95 6.16 11.54 18.97
C GLU A 95 7.48 12.29 18.71
N GLU A 96 8.60 11.82 19.24
CA GLU A 96 9.91 12.50 19.21
C GLU A 96 10.84 11.99 18.08
N ASN A 97 10.35 11.82 16.86
CA ASN A 97 11.16 11.38 15.70
C ASN A 97 11.96 10.06 15.91
N GLY A 98 11.31 9.08 16.52
CA GLY A 98 11.85 7.75 16.72
C GLY A 98 10.80 6.67 16.53
N PHE A 99 11.21 5.43 16.76
CA PHE A 99 10.35 4.27 16.70
C PHE A 99 10.47 3.49 18.00
N GLN A 100 9.38 2.87 18.42
CA GLN A 100 9.34 2.02 19.59
C GLN A 100 9.10 0.59 19.11
N LEU A 101 10.10 -0.27 19.31
CA LEU A 101 10.03 -1.70 19.08
C LEU A 101 9.65 -2.37 20.42
N THR A 102 8.52 -3.05 20.44
CA THR A 102 8.04 -3.78 21.61
C THR A 102 8.05 -5.27 21.30
N VAL A 103 8.78 -6.04 22.10
CA VAL A 103 9.02 -7.47 21.90
C VAL A 103 8.51 -8.26 23.11
N PRO A 104 7.58 -9.22 22.93
CA PRO A 104 7.16 -10.12 23.99
C PRO A 104 8.32 -10.97 24.49
N THR A 105 8.47 -11.11 25.80
CA THR A 105 9.52 -11.94 26.41
C THR A 105 9.39 -13.43 26.06
N THR A 106 8.19 -13.88 25.68
CA THR A 106 7.91 -15.24 25.22
C THR A 106 8.62 -15.59 23.91
N LEU A 107 8.96 -14.60 23.09
CA LEU A 107 9.70 -14.78 21.83
C LEU A 107 11.22 -14.70 22.03
N LEU A 108 11.67 -14.35 23.23
CA LEU A 108 13.07 -14.17 23.55
C LEU A 108 13.62 -15.40 24.26
N SER A 109 14.78 -15.87 23.82
CA SER A 109 15.46 -17.00 24.44
C SER A 109 16.24 -16.58 25.70
N ASP A 110 16.69 -15.33 25.76
CA ASP A 110 17.48 -14.79 26.86
C ASP A 110 16.80 -13.57 27.50
N THR A 111 15.88 -13.81 28.44
CA THR A 111 15.30 -12.74 29.29
C THR A 111 16.28 -12.36 30.39
N ASN A 112 17.34 -11.64 30.02
CA ASN A 112 18.29 -11.13 31.00
C ASN A 112 17.84 -9.77 31.56
N ALA A 113 18.11 -9.54 32.85
CA ALA A 113 17.75 -8.37 33.66
C ALA A 113 18.28 -6.99 33.19
N ALA A 114 18.83 -6.90 31.97
CA ALA A 114 19.26 -5.64 31.36
C ALA A 114 18.07 -4.84 30.77
N TYR A 115 16.95 -5.52 30.56
CA TYR A 115 15.71 -4.90 30.11
C TYR A 115 14.71 -4.85 31.25
N GLU A 116 14.21 -3.67 31.56
CA GLU A 116 13.03 -3.48 32.40
C GLU A 116 11.82 -4.08 31.67
N ALA A 117 11.61 -5.39 31.84
CA ALA A 117 10.47 -6.08 31.29
C ALA A 117 9.22 -5.62 32.04
N THR A 118 8.47 -4.70 31.44
CA THR A 118 7.19 -4.24 31.98
C THR A 118 6.11 -5.18 31.48
N GLU A 119 5.44 -5.87 32.39
CA GLU A 119 4.34 -6.81 32.07
C GLU A 119 4.73 -7.94 31.09
N GLY A 120 6.02 -8.31 31.05
CA GLY A 120 6.51 -9.36 30.16
C GLY A 120 6.80 -8.88 28.73
N LEU A 121 6.87 -7.56 28.50
CA LEU A 121 7.24 -6.95 27.23
C LEU A 121 8.58 -6.20 27.40
N ILE A 122 9.46 -6.31 26.41
CA ILE A 122 10.70 -5.53 26.30
C ILE A 122 10.48 -4.41 25.30
N THR A 123 10.83 -3.19 25.68
CA THR A 123 10.72 -2.02 24.83
C THR A 123 12.10 -1.51 24.43
N VAL A 124 12.32 -1.33 23.13
CA VAL A 124 13.55 -0.81 22.54
C VAL A 124 13.20 0.43 21.73
N ASN A 125 13.83 1.56 22.04
CA ASN A 125 13.68 2.78 21.26
C ASN A 125 14.69 2.77 20.11
N LEU A 126 14.20 2.87 18.89
CA LEU A 126 14.99 2.93 17.67
C LEU A 126 14.99 4.35 17.11
N THR A 127 16.14 4.80 16.64
CA THR A 127 16.21 6.02 15.81
C THR A 127 15.70 5.73 14.40
N THR A 128 15.41 6.78 13.64
CA THR A 128 15.04 6.63 12.22
C THR A 128 16.13 5.92 11.42
N ILE A 129 17.40 6.22 11.71
CA ILE A 129 18.55 5.58 11.03
C ILE A 129 18.61 4.09 11.38
N GLN A 130 18.43 3.73 12.65
CA GLN A 130 18.38 2.32 13.08
C GLN A 130 17.22 1.54 12.44
N LEU A 131 16.06 2.18 12.25
CA LEU A 131 14.95 1.56 11.53
C LEU A 131 15.32 1.26 10.07
N PHE A 132 15.92 2.21 9.37
CA PHE A 132 16.34 1.99 7.99
C PHE A 132 17.40 0.91 7.87
N ASP A 133 18.39 0.90 8.77
CA ASP A 133 19.40 -0.16 8.81
C ASP A 133 18.75 -1.52 9.06
N LEU A 134 17.73 -1.61 9.93
CA LEU A 134 16.96 -2.85 10.13
C LEU A 134 16.24 -3.31 8.88
N VAL A 135 15.56 -2.39 8.17
CA VAL A 135 14.86 -2.69 6.92
C VAL A 135 15.84 -3.25 5.90
N GLU A 136 16.98 -2.58 5.72
CA GLU A 136 18.00 -3.02 4.77
C GLU A 136 18.62 -4.36 5.18
N ALA A 137 18.86 -4.60 6.48
CA ALA A 137 19.34 -5.90 6.97
C ALA A 137 18.35 -7.04 6.63
N LEU A 138 17.05 -6.79 6.83
CA LEU A 138 15.99 -7.77 6.53
C LEU A 138 15.82 -7.97 5.03
N ASP A 139 15.94 -6.91 4.22
CA ASP A 139 15.91 -7.04 2.76
C ASP A 139 17.09 -7.86 2.23
N GLN A 140 18.30 -7.63 2.76
CA GLN A 140 19.48 -8.43 2.43
C GLN A 140 19.28 -9.91 2.81
N LEU A 141 18.73 -10.17 4.00
CA LEU A 141 18.37 -11.53 4.46
C LEU A 141 17.38 -12.20 3.50
N LEU A 142 16.32 -11.51 3.11
CA LEU A 142 15.26 -12.06 2.26
C LEU A 142 15.71 -12.31 0.82
N VAL A 143 16.74 -11.61 0.37
CA VAL A 143 17.35 -11.80 -0.95
C VAL A 143 18.43 -12.89 -0.92
N ASP A 144 18.99 -13.24 0.24
CA ASP A 144 19.97 -14.33 0.39
C ASP A 144 19.30 -15.71 0.24
N GLN A 145 19.36 -16.25 -0.97
CA GLN A 145 18.85 -17.59 -1.30
C GLN A 145 19.51 -18.73 -0.53
N GLN A 146 20.65 -18.48 0.13
CA GLN A 146 21.36 -19.46 0.94
C GLN A 146 20.98 -19.42 2.41
N THR A 147 20.21 -18.41 2.84
CA THR A 147 19.80 -18.25 4.23
C THR A 147 18.28 -18.37 4.34
N LEU A 148 17.83 -19.47 4.95
CA LEU A 148 16.42 -19.81 5.15
C LEU A 148 15.60 -19.75 3.85
N PRO A 149 15.90 -20.59 2.84
CA PRO A 149 15.20 -20.58 1.55
C PRO A 149 13.69 -20.87 1.66
N THR A 150 13.25 -21.46 2.78
CA THR A 150 11.83 -21.72 3.08
C THR A 150 11.13 -20.52 3.74
N LEU A 151 11.86 -19.46 4.07
CA LEU A 151 11.32 -18.26 4.68
C LEU A 151 10.53 -17.46 3.64
N SER A 152 9.23 -17.74 3.55
CA SER A 152 8.33 -17.01 2.66
C SER A 152 7.72 -15.81 3.38
N LEU A 153 8.05 -14.61 2.91
CA LEU A 153 7.42 -13.39 3.40
C LEU A 153 6.05 -13.18 2.73
N SER A 154 4.96 -13.24 3.51
CA SER A 154 3.62 -12.87 3.05
C SER A 154 3.39 -11.37 3.20
N VAL A 155 3.97 -10.55 2.32
CA VAL A 155 3.64 -9.11 2.28
C VAL A 155 2.30 -8.94 1.58
N ARG A 156 1.25 -8.62 2.36
CA ARG A 156 -0.03 -8.23 1.77
C ARG A 156 -0.02 -6.73 1.45
N PRO A 157 -0.29 -6.31 0.21
CA PRO A 157 -0.41 -4.89 -0.10
C PRO A 157 -1.57 -4.27 0.67
N LEU A 158 -1.39 -3.02 1.12
CA LEU A 158 -2.42 -2.25 1.80
C LEU A 158 -3.67 -2.14 0.93
N SER A 159 -4.83 -2.54 1.46
CA SER A 159 -6.09 -2.37 0.74
C SER A 159 -6.52 -0.91 0.79
N ARG A 160 -7.15 -0.42 -0.29
CA ARG A 160 -7.70 0.95 -0.33
C ARG A 160 -8.69 1.22 0.81
N SER A 161 -9.43 0.21 1.26
CA SER A 161 -10.35 0.31 2.39
C SER A 161 -9.64 0.60 3.72
N GLU A 162 -8.46 0.02 3.94
CA GLU A 162 -7.67 0.29 5.14
C GLU A 162 -7.07 1.70 5.12
N ALA A 163 -6.83 2.24 3.92
CA ALA A 163 -6.30 3.59 3.75
C ALA A 163 -7.33 4.72 3.87
N VAL A 164 -8.62 4.43 3.75
CA VAL A 164 -9.68 5.46 3.67
C VAL A 164 -10.18 5.93 5.05
N SER A 165 -9.78 5.29 6.16
CA SER A 165 -10.48 5.44 7.44
C SER A 165 -10.11 6.67 8.30
N SER A 166 -9.10 7.48 7.96
CA SER A 166 -8.78 8.69 8.75
C SER A 166 -9.41 9.98 8.22
N GLN A 167 -9.94 9.98 6.99
CA GLN A 167 -10.42 11.20 6.32
C GLN A 167 -11.81 11.11 5.70
N ALA A 168 -12.48 9.96 5.76
CA ALA A 168 -13.83 9.82 5.20
C ALA A 168 -14.84 10.82 5.80
N LEU A 169 -14.65 11.23 7.05
CA LEU A 169 -15.51 12.22 7.70
C LEU A 169 -15.25 13.67 7.25
N GLN A 170 -14.06 13.97 6.72
CA GLN A 170 -13.72 15.31 6.20
C GLN A 170 -13.90 15.46 4.68
N ARG A 171 -14.25 14.38 3.96
CA ARG A 171 -14.53 14.44 2.50
C ARG A 171 -15.99 14.72 2.16
N SER A 172 -16.88 14.86 3.14
CA SER A 172 -18.30 15.19 2.92
C SER A 172 -18.58 16.70 2.81
N THR A 173 -17.65 17.57 3.23
CA THR A 173 -17.80 19.03 3.17
C THR A 173 -18.10 19.58 1.77
N PRO A 174 -17.43 19.17 0.67
CA PRO A 174 -17.74 19.71 -0.65
C PRO A 174 -19.10 19.24 -1.20
N ALA A 175 -19.54 18.03 -0.85
CA ALA A 175 -20.83 17.49 -1.29
C ALA A 175 -22.01 18.19 -0.58
N VAL A 176 -21.87 18.48 0.71
CA VAL A 176 -22.89 19.20 1.49
C VAL A 176 -23.01 20.66 1.00
N LEU A 177 -21.89 21.32 0.71
CA LEU A 177 -21.91 22.69 0.18
C LEU A 177 -22.53 22.77 -1.22
N GLY A 178 -22.25 21.78 -2.08
CA GLY A 178 -22.85 21.67 -3.42
C GLY A 178 -24.38 21.48 -3.38
N ALA A 179 -24.87 20.57 -2.54
CA ALA A 179 -26.31 20.31 -2.42
C ALA A 179 -27.09 21.55 -1.90
N ALA A 180 -26.52 22.30 -0.96
CA ALA A 180 -27.11 23.55 -0.47
C ALA A 180 -27.22 24.62 -1.59
N SER A 181 -26.18 24.76 -2.43
CA SER A 181 -26.19 25.72 -3.54
C SER A 181 -27.25 25.39 -4.61
N LEU A 182 -27.46 24.11 -4.90
CA LEU A 182 -28.46 23.66 -5.87
C LEU A 182 -29.89 23.93 -5.37
N ALA A 183 -30.15 23.68 -4.07
CA ALA A 183 -31.46 23.94 -3.46
C ALA A 183 -31.82 25.43 -3.45
N ILE A 184 -30.85 26.30 -3.14
CA ILE A 184 -31.03 27.76 -3.18
C ILE A 184 -31.32 28.23 -4.61
N ALA A 185 -30.56 27.76 -5.60
CA ALA A 185 -30.77 28.11 -7.01
C ALA A 185 -32.14 27.63 -7.52
N ALA A 186 -32.54 26.39 -7.24
CA ALA A 186 -33.85 25.86 -7.61
C ALA A 186 -35.00 26.66 -6.99
N SER A 187 -34.84 27.10 -5.73
CA SER A 187 -35.81 27.95 -5.04
C SER A 187 -35.91 29.33 -5.70
N ALA A 188 -34.79 29.94 -6.08
CA ALA A 188 -34.78 31.20 -6.81
C ALA A 188 -35.43 31.10 -8.20
N PHE A 189 -35.19 30.00 -8.92
CA PHE A 189 -35.83 29.76 -10.22
C PHE A 189 -37.34 29.49 -10.11
N TYR A 190 -37.83 28.94 -9.01
CA TYR A 190 -39.26 28.75 -8.77
C TYR A 190 -40.03 30.08 -8.65
N PHE A 191 -39.39 31.13 -8.11
CA PHE A 191 -40.00 32.45 -7.96
C PHE A 191 -39.87 33.35 -9.20
N LEU A 192 -39.14 32.92 -10.24
CA LEU A 192 -39.07 33.67 -11.49
C LEU A 192 -40.38 33.49 -12.27
N PRO A 193 -41.07 34.58 -12.64
CA PRO A 193 -42.30 34.49 -13.41
C PRO A 193 -42.02 33.86 -14.77
N VAL A 194 -42.84 32.86 -15.15
CA VAL A 194 -42.75 32.19 -16.45
C VAL A 194 -42.87 33.25 -17.55
N PRO A 195 -41.85 33.42 -18.42
CA PRO A 195 -41.91 34.38 -19.50
C PRO A 195 -43.06 34.02 -20.44
N LYS A 196 -43.94 34.98 -20.71
CA LYS A 196 -44.96 34.78 -21.74
C LYS A 196 -44.27 34.77 -23.10
N ALA A 197 -44.23 33.60 -23.73
CA ALA A 197 -43.84 33.49 -25.13
C ALA A 197 -44.83 34.31 -25.97
N SER A 198 -44.33 35.36 -26.62
CA SER A 198 -45.13 36.09 -27.59
C SER A 198 -45.33 35.18 -28.80
N PRO A 199 -46.57 34.93 -29.25
CA PRO A 199 -46.78 34.16 -30.47
C PRO A 199 -46.06 34.87 -31.63
N PRO A 200 -45.43 34.12 -32.55
CA PRO A 200 -44.84 34.71 -33.74
C PRO A 200 -45.91 35.54 -34.47
N PRO A 201 -45.55 36.71 -35.04
CA PRO A 201 -46.48 37.53 -35.79
C PRO A 201 -47.23 36.68 -36.82
N LYS A 202 -48.56 36.75 -36.82
CA LYS A 202 -49.36 36.16 -37.88
C LYS A 202 -49.05 36.92 -39.17
N ASP A 203 -48.52 36.21 -40.15
CA ASP A 203 -48.36 36.74 -41.51
C ASP A 203 -49.68 37.34 -41.99
N GLN A 204 -49.61 38.62 -42.35
CA GLN A 204 -50.71 39.37 -42.92
C GLN A 204 -51.01 38.82 -44.31
N PRO A 205 -52.28 38.62 -44.71
CA PRO A 205 -52.60 38.07 -46.02
C PRO A 205 -52.15 39.03 -47.12
N ILE A 206 -51.18 38.58 -47.91
CA ILE A 206 -50.73 39.22 -49.14
C ILE A 206 -51.90 39.17 -50.14
N PRO A 207 -52.35 40.31 -50.73
CA PRO A 207 -53.33 40.27 -51.80
C PRO A 207 -52.72 39.62 -53.06
N THR A 208 -53.47 38.66 -53.57
CA THR A 208 -53.26 37.89 -54.79
C THR A 208 -52.94 38.75 -56.01
N SER A 209 -51.82 38.49 -56.67
CA SER A 209 -51.73 38.58 -58.13
C SER A 209 -50.94 37.37 -58.66
N SER A 210 -51.52 36.74 -59.68
CA SER A 210 -51.05 35.56 -60.44
C SER A 210 -51.08 35.99 -61.92
N PRO A 211 -50.29 35.43 -62.89
CA PRO A 211 -49.71 34.08 -62.90
C PRO A 211 -48.26 33.90 -63.43
N SER A 212 -47.67 32.73 -63.09
CA SER A 212 -46.83 31.73 -63.83
C SER A 212 -45.96 32.12 -65.06
N PRO A 213 -44.90 31.35 -65.48
CA PRO A 213 -44.57 29.93 -65.19
C PRO A 213 -43.08 29.61 -64.80
N THR A 214 -42.77 28.67 -63.87
CA THR A 214 -42.56 27.18 -63.98
C THR A 214 -41.24 26.76 -64.70
N PRO A 215 -40.57 25.61 -64.41
CA PRO A 215 -40.01 24.99 -63.18
C PRO A 215 -38.55 24.46 -63.48
N PRO A 216 -38.01 23.30 -63.03
CA PRO A 216 -38.14 22.45 -61.83
C PRO A 216 -36.77 22.06 -61.19
N GLY A 217 -36.76 21.53 -59.95
CA GLY A 217 -35.51 20.95 -59.41
C GLY A 217 -35.55 20.24 -58.05
N LYS A 218 -36.53 19.35 -57.83
CA LYS A 218 -36.56 18.19 -56.90
C LYS A 218 -35.56 18.14 -55.71
N THR A 219 -36.12 18.47 -54.54
CA THR A 219 -36.26 17.68 -53.28
C THR A 219 -35.59 16.28 -53.11
N PRO A 220 -35.55 15.73 -51.87
CA PRO A 220 -34.40 15.45 -50.96
C PRO A 220 -34.21 13.89 -50.85
N PRO A 221 -33.95 13.17 -49.72
CA PRO A 221 -33.53 13.48 -48.34
C PRO A 221 -32.53 12.48 -47.66
N ARG A 222 -32.23 12.76 -46.38
CA ARG A 222 -32.05 11.84 -45.23
C ARG A 222 -30.70 11.11 -45.00
N THR A 223 -30.02 11.55 -43.93
CA THR A 223 -29.56 10.84 -42.71
C THR A 223 -29.75 9.30 -42.61
N PRO A 224 -29.18 8.62 -41.59
CA PRO A 224 -27.82 8.58 -41.00
C PRO A 224 -27.30 7.13 -40.87
N THR A 225 -26.00 6.86 -40.67
CA THR A 225 -25.58 5.54 -40.10
C THR A 225 -24.23 5.62 -39.38
N SER A 226 -24.17 4.89 -38.27
CA SER A 226 -23.13 4.86 -37.22
C SER A 226 -22.14 3.67 -37.45
N PRO A 227 -21.39 3.17 -36.45
CA PRO A 227 -19.93 3.04 -36.37
C PRO A 227 -19.37 1.68 -36.84
N THR A 228 -18.04 1.53 -36.95
CA THR A 228 -17.34 0.27 -37.28
C THR A 228 -15.94 0.30 -36.61
N THR A 229 -15.79 -0.31 -35.43
CA THR A 229 -15.16 -1.62 -35.10
C THR A 229 -13.62 -1.68 -35.09
N ASN A 230 -13.11 -2.05 -33.91
CA ASN A 230 -11.75 -2.46 -33.48
C ASN A 230 -11.47 -3.94 -33.92
N PRO A 231 -10.36 -4.66 -33.57
CA PRO A 231 -8.96 -4.35 -33.21
C PRO A 231 -7.91 -5.16 -34.05
N SER A 232 -6.60 -4.98 -33.83
CA SER A 232 -5.59 -6.03 -34.14
C SER A 232 -4.31 -5.90 -33.29
N PRO A 233 -3.86 -6.97 -32.58
CA PRO A 233 -2.53 -7.09 -32.00
C PRO A 233 -1.66 -8.06 -32.80
N SER A 234 -0.42 -7.68 -33.14
CA SER A 234 0.55 -8.56 -33.81
C SER A 234 1.72 -8.91 -32.89
N SER A 235 1.83 -10.20 -32.58
CA SER A 235 2.99 -10.91 -32.00
C SER A 235 3.82 -11.54 -33.13
N PRO A 236 5.13 -11.76 -32.94
CA PRO A 236 5.79 -12.92 -33.56
C PRO A 236 6.58 -13.81 -32.56
N SER A 237 6.46 -15.13 -32.75
CA SER A 237 7.21 -16.21 -32.10
C SER A 237 8.59 -16.47 -32.76
N PRO A 238 9.55 -17.15 -32.07
CA PRO A 238 10.81 -17.72 -32.61
C PRO A 238 10.65 -19.23 -32.95
N PRO A 239 11.69 -20.07 -33.24
CA PRO A 239 13.02 -19.99 -33.91
C PRO A 239 13.10 -21.02 -35.11
N PRO A 240 14.28 -21.50 -35.64
CA PRO A 240 15.06 -22.58 -34.99
C PRO A 240 16.61 -22.53 -35.18
N SER A 241 17.33 -23.24 -34.30
CA SER A 241 18.79 -23.48 -34.32
C SER A 241 19.23 -24.54 -35.35
N PRO A 242 20.50 -24.51 -35.77
CA PRO A 242 21.38 -25.70 -35.73
C PRO A 242 22.61 -25.52 -34.83
#